data_AF-A0A822Z8J7-F1
#
_entry.id   AF-A0A822Z8J7-F1
#
_cell.length_a   1.000
_cell.length_b   1.000
_cell.length_c   1.000
_cell.angle_alpha   90.00
_cell.angle_beta   90.00
_cell.angle_gamma   90.00
#
_symmetry.space_group_name_H-M   'P 1'
#
loop_
_entity.id
_entity.type
_entity.pdbx_description
1 polymer ?
#
loop_
_entity_poly.entity_id
_entity_poly.type
_entity_poly.pdbx_seq_one_letter_code
_entity_poly.pdbx_strand_id
1 'polypeptide(L)'
;MSIAATSTIVGSFSPTRSPTGRLRPRMALRSSGISVTPILADLQKNCATPLPVLRHVADAMAADMRAGLAVEGGSDLKMILSYVNSLPTGNEKGLFYALDLGGTNFRVLRVQLGGKEERVIDTEFEQVSIPEELMFGTSEELFDFIASRLARFVEKEGGRFCLPHGRKREIGFTFSFPVKQTSIDSGILIKWTKGFAVSGTAGKDVVACLNEAMERQELNMRVSALVNDTVGTLAGARYWDDDAMVAVILGTGTNACYVERMDAIPKLPDQTLNSRRTIINTEWGAFSNGLPLTEFDRDMDAASINPGEQIFEKTISADDLFGDAIPEKFSKPFILR
;
A
#
# COMPACT_ATOMS: atom_id res chain seq x y z
N MET A 1 35.20 -13.55 20.66
CA MET A 1 36.48 -14.30 20.57
C MET A 1 36.67 -14.69 19.11
N SER A 2 37.77 -14.22 18.53
CA SER A 2 38.10 -14.42 17.11
C SER A 2 38.61 -15.85 16.89
N ILE A 3 38.06 -16.57 15.90
CA ILE A 3 38.61 -17.86 15.44
C ILE A 3 39.09 -17.65 14.00
N ALA A 4 40.40 -17.47 13.86
CA ALA A 4 41.10 -17.50 12.58
C ALA A 4 41.34 -18.96 12.19
N ALA A 5 40.86 -19.38 11.02
CA ALA A 5 41.20 -20.65 10.43
C ALA A 5 42.40 -20.48 9.49
N THR A 6 43.56 -21.01 9.88
CA THR A 6 44.75 -21.14 9.03
C THR A 6 44.65 -22.41 8.19
N SER A 7 44.70 -22.29 6.86
CA SER A 7 44.78 -23.43 5.95
C SER A 7 46.23 -23.82 5.68
N THR A 8 46.60 -25.05 5.99
CA THR A 8 47.94 -25.62 5.73
C THR A 8 48.02 -26.09 4.28
N ILE A 9 48.98 -25.57 3.50
CA ILE A 9 49.26 -26.01 2.13
C ILE A 9 50.24 -27.18 2.16
N VAL A 10 49.84 -28.35 1.68
CA VAL A 10 50.75 -29.49 1.42
C VAL A 10 50.92 -29.60 -0.10
N GLY A 11 52.09 -29.21 -0.61
CA GLY A 11 52.46 -29.39 -2.01
C GLY A 11 53.17 -30.72 -2.22
N SER A 12 52.65 -31.58 -3.10
CA SER A 12 53.35 -32.78 -3.58
C SER A 12 54.20 -32.43 -4.82
N PHE A 13 55.50 -32.70 -4.73
CA PHE A 13 56.45 -32.59 -5.85
C PHE A 13 56.53 -33.91 -6.62
N SER A 14 56.47 -33.86 -7.95
CA SER A 14 56.90 -34.95 -8.81
C SER A 14 57.76 -34.36 -9.94
N PRO A 15 59.04 -34.76 -10.08
CA PRO A 15 59.88 -34.23 -11.14
C PRO A 15 59.71 -35.09 -12.40
N THR A 16 59.28 -34.48 -13.50
CA THR A 16 59.49 -35.03 -14.84
C THR A 16 60.51 -34.17 -15.56
N ARG A 17 61.57 -34.81 -16.05
CA ARG A 17 62.74 -34.17 -16.65
C ARG A 17 62.54 -34.10 -18.16
N SER A 18 62.63 -32.89 -18.73
CA SER A 18 62.90 -32.69 -20.16
C SER A 18 63.98 -31.61 -20.35
N PRO A 19 64.82 -31.70 -21.40
CA PRO A 19 65.97 -30.83 -21.57
C PRO A 19 65.60 -29.63 -22.45
N THR A 20 66.08 -28.44 -22.04
CA THR A 20 65.99 -27.13 -22.74
C THR A 20 64.61 -26.46 -22.75
N GLY A 21 64.54 -25.25 -22.18
CA GLY A 21 63.37 -24.36 -22.25
C GLY A 21 62.94 -23.84 -20.87
N ARG A 22 62.96 -22.52 -20.69
CA ARG A 22 62.69 -21.79 -19.44
C ARG A 22 61.41 -22.29 -18.72
N LEU A 23 61.55 -22.68 -17.45
CA LEU A 23 60.42 -22.92 -16.54
C LEU A 23 59.77 -21.57 -16.18
N ARG A 24 58.61 -21.27 -16.77
CA ARG A 24 57.65 -20.35 -16.15
C ARG A 24 56.75 -21.18 -15.23
N PRO A 25 56.67 -20.90 -13.93
CA PRO A 25 55.68 -21.54 -13.09
C PRO A 25 54.30 -21.02 -13.52
N ARG A 26 53.53 -21.85 -14.22
CA ARG A 26 52.10 -21.63 -14.39
C ARG A 26 51.44 -22.08 -13.09
N MET A 27 51.20 -21.15 -12.17
CA MET A 27 50.22 -21.38 -11.10
C MET A 27 48.86 -21.52 -11.78
N ALA A 28 48.38 -22.75 -11.93
CA ALA A 28 46.96 -22.98 -12.12
C ALA A 28 46.29 -22.70 -10.77
N LEU A 29 45.78 -21.48 -10.61
CA LEU A 29 44.74 -21.21 -9.62
C LEU A 29 43.56 -22.10 -10.01
N ARG A 30 43.41 -23.24 -9.32
CA ARG A 30 42.12 -23.93 -9.29
C ARG A 30 41.17 -22.98 -8.58
N SER A 31 40.38 -22.23 -9.35
CA SER A 31 39.16 -21.66 -8.79
C SER A 31 38.32 -22.85 -8.36
N SER A 32 38.22 -23.08 -7.06
CA SER A 32 37.18 -23.92 -6.48
C SER A 32 35.85 -23.21 -6.72
N GLY A 33 35.36 -23.27 -7.96
CA GLY A 33 34.05 -22.76 -8.33
C GLY A 33 33.04 -23.60 -7.58
N ILE A 34 32.44 -23.02 -6.55
CA ILE A 34 31.27 -23.61 -5.89
C ILE A 34 30.23 -23.81 -7.00
N SER A 35 29.77 -25.05 -7.20
CA SER A 35 28.69 -25.31 -8.13
C SER A 35 27.46 -24.58 -7.62
N VAL A 36 26.95 -23.62 -8.39
CA VAL A 36 25.77 -22.81 -8.05
C VAL A 36 24.46 -23.59 -8.29
N THR A 37 24.53 -24.69 -9.05
CA THR A 37 23.36 -25.49 -9.44
C THR A 37 22.56 -26.05 -8.27
N PRO A 38 23.16 -26.62 -7.20
CA PRO A 38 22.40 -27.10 -6.06
C PRO A 38 21.68 -25.99 -5.30
N ILE A 39 22.31 -24.81 -5.18
CA ILE A 39 21.72 -23.63 -4.53
C ILE A 39 20.50 -23.15 -5.32
N LEU A 40 20.62 -23.06 -6.64
CA LEU A 40 19.50 -22.66 -7.51
C LEU A 40 18.36 -23.67 -7.50
N ALA A 41 18.66 -24.98 -7.45
CA ALA A 41 17.64 -26.02 -7.37
C ALA A 41 16.90 -25.97 -6.03
N ASP A 42 17.60 -25.70 -4.93
CA ASP A 42 16.98 -25.55 -3.62
C ASP A 42 16.11 -24.29 -3.54
N LEU A 43 16.61 -23.15 -4.04
CA LEU A 43 15.82 -21.92 -4.14
C LEU A 43 14.57 -22.12 -5.00
N GLN A 44 14.69 -22.74 -6.19
CA GLN A 44 13.57 -23.03 -7.06
C GLN A 44 12.52 -23.91 -6.36
N LYS A 45 12.95 -24.90 -5.59
CA LYS A 45 12.06 -25.79 -4.84
C LYS A 45 11.37 -25.06 -3.69
N ASN A 46 12.10 -24.24 -2.93
CA ASN A 46 11.58 -23.57 -1.74
C ASN A 46 10.67 -22.38 -2.09
N CYS A 47 10.91 -21.71 -3.22
CA CYS A 47 10.02 -20.67 -3.74
C CYS A 47 8.83 -21.22 -4.56
N ALA A 48 8.75 -22.54 -4.79
CA ALA A 48 7.70 -23.11 -5.61
C ALA A 48 6.33 -22.98 -4.92
N THR A 49 5.35 -22.45 -5.66
CA THR A 49 3.96 -22.29 -5.21
C THR A 49 3.01 -23.18 -6.02
N PRO A 50 3.11 -24.52 -5.93
CA PRO A 50 2.19 -25.42 -6.62
C PRO A 50 0.76 -25.24 -6.08
N LEU A 51 -0.23 -25.67 -6.86
CA LEU A 51 -1.65 -25.47 -6.54
C LEU A 51 -2.06 -25.90 -5.11
N PRO A 52 -1.55 -27.00 -4.51
CA PRO A 52 -1.85 -27.34 -3.13
C PRO A 52 -1.38 -26.28 -2.11
N VAL A 53 -0.21 -25.68 -2.34
CA VAL A 53 0.31 -24.60 -1.48
C VAL A 53 -0.54 -23.35 -1.62
N LEU A 54 -0.89 -22.96 -2.86
CA LEU A 54 -1.75 -21.79 -3.10
C LEU A 54 -3.14 -21.95 -2.47
N ARG A 55 -3.73 -23.16 -2.53
CA ARG A 55 -5.00 -23.46 -1.85
C ARG A 55 -4.89 -23.34 -0.34
N HIS A 56 -3.82 -23.88 0.24
CA HIS A 56 -3.57 -23.77 1.67
C HIS A 56 -3.45 -22.29 2.12
N VAL A 57 -2.70 -21.48 1.38
CA VAL A 57 -2.57 -20.04 1.63
C VAL A 57 -3.92 -19.33 1.52
N ALA A 58 -4.72 -19.64 0.50
CA ALA A 58 -6.06 -19.06 0.33
C ALA A 58 -7.01 -19.44 1.47
N ASP A 59 -6.99 -20.70 1.91
CA ASP A 59 -7.82 -21.18 3.03
C ASP A 59 -7.41 -20.51 4.35
N ALA A 60 -6.10 -20.35 4.58
CA ALA A 60 -5.56 -19.65 5.74
C ALA A 60 -5.94 -18.15 5.74
N MET A 61 -5.79 -17.46 4.60
CA MET A 61 -6.23 -16.07 4.44
C MET A 61 -7.73 -15.93 4.70
N ALA A 62 -8.56 -16.83 4.15
CA ALA A 62 -9.99 -16.82 4.39
C ALA A 62 -10.35 -17.09 5.86
N ALA A 63 -9.56 -17.89 6.58
CA ALA A 63 -9.73 -18.10 8.01
C ALA A 63 -9.41 -16.83 8.82
N ASP A 64 -8.29 -16.17 8.51
CA ASP A 64 -7.91 -14.91 9.16
C ASP A 64 -8.94 -13.81 8.86
N MET A 65 -9.43 -13.71 7.63
CA MET A 65 -10.48 -12.74 7.26
C MET A 65 -11.73 -12.92 8.13
N ARG A 66 -12.18 -14.17 8.34
CA ARG A 66 -13.33 -14.47 9.21
C ARG A 66 -13.03 -14.11 10.67
N ALA A 67 -11.83 -14.41 11.15
CA ALA A 67 -11.43 -14.09 12.52
C ALA A 67 -11.36 -12.57 12.77
N GLY A 68 -10.77 -11.80 11.86
CA GLY A 68 -10.69 -10.34 11.93
C GLY A 68 -12.03 -9.62 11.78
N LEU A 69 -13.03 -10.23 11.14
CA LEU A 69 -14.41 -9.75 11.11
C LEU A 69 -15.23 -10.14 12.35
N ALA A 70 -14.86 -11.24 13.02
CA ALA A 70 -15.59 -11.73 14.18
C ALA A 70 -15.38 -10.83 15.42
N VAL A 71 -14.14 -10.37 15.64
CA VAL A 71 -13.77 -9.51 16.76
C VAL A 71 -12.59 -8.63 16.38
N GLU A 72 -12.54 -7.41 16.93
CA GLU A 72 -11.38 -6.54 16.78
C GLU A 72 -10.11 -7.22 17.31
N GLY A 73 -9.07 -7.29 16.47
CA GLY A 73 -7.83 -8.00 16.77
C GLY A 73 -7.93 -9.53 16.75
N GLY A 74 -8.96 -10.11 16.11
CA GLY A 74 -9.12 -11.56 15.99
C GLY A 74 -8.08 -12.27 15.11
N SER A 75 -7.35 -11.53 14.29
CA SER A 75 -6.25 -12.01 13.43
C SER A 75 -5.28 -10.87 13.10
N ASP A 76 -4.17 -11.19 12.43
CA ASP A 76 -3.24 -10.20 11.87
C ASP A 76 -3.93 -9.31 10.80
N LEU A 77 -4.94 -9.85 10.11
CA LEU A 77 -5.82 -9.08 9.24
C LEU A 77 -6.76 -8.20 10.08
N LYS A 78 -6.59 -6.88 9.97
CA LYS A 78 -7.40 -5.93 10.74
C LYS A 78 -8.86 -5.89 10.30
N MET A 79 -9.12 -6.17 9.01
CA MET A 79 -10.47 -6.17 8.42
C MET A 79 -11.26 -4.90 8.81
N ILE A 80 -10.69 -3.74 8.47
CA ILE A 80 -11.15 -2.42 8.89
C ILE A 80 -12.44 -2.05 8.15
N LEU A 81 -13.42 -1.58 8.91
CA LEU A 81 -14.65 -0.99 8.38
C LEU A 81 -14.34 0.35 7.70
N SER A 82 -14.63 0.45 6.40
CA SER A 82 -14.44 1.71 5.65
C SER A 82 -15.55 2.73 5.86
N TYR A 83 -16.69 2.31 6.44
CA TYR A 83 -17.93 3.08 6.53
C TYR A 83 -18.52 3.52 5.17
N VAL A 84 -17.99 3.03 4.05
CA VAL A 84 -18.55 3.20 2.71
C VAL A 84 -19.70 2.22 2.52
N ASN A 85 -20.90 2.65 2.89
CA ASN A 85 -22.11 1.82 2.88
C ASN A 85 -22.96 2.03 1.61
N SER A 86 -22.55 2.94 0.74
CA SER A 86 -23.20 3.23 -0.54
C SER A 86 -22.12 3.47 -1.58
N LEU A 87 -22.02 2.55 -2.52
CA LEU A 87 -21.02 2.61 -3.58
C LEU A 87 -21.48 3.54 -4.70
N PRO A 88 -20.55 4.15 -5.45
CA PRO A 88 -20.89 4.92 -6.63
C PRO A 88 -21.70 4.08 -7.62
N THR A 89 -22.72 4.69 -8.21
CA THR A 89 -23.70 4.05 -9.11
C THR A 89 -23.49 4.42 -10.57
N GLY A 90 -22.65 5.42 -10.83
CA GLY A 90 -22.49 6.02 -12.15
C GLY A 90 -23.47 7.16 -12.45
N ASN A 91 -24.53 7.33 -11.64
CA ASN A 91 -25.56 8.36 -11.85
C ASN A 91 -25.20 9.72 -11.25
N GLU A 92 -24.07 9.79 -10.53
CA GLU A 92 -23.64 10.99 -9.82
C GLU A 92 -23.38 12.14 -10.80
N LYS A 93 -23.76 13.35 -10.38
CA LYS A 93 -23.59 14.58 -11.16
C LYS A 93 -23.03 15.69 -10.28
N GLY A 94 -22.19 16.54 -10.87
CA GLY A 94 -21.66 17.73 -10.23
C GLY A 94 -20.14 17.71 -10.07
N LEU A 95 -19.64 18.76 -9.43
CA LEU A 95 -18.22 18.98 -9.17
C LEU A 95 -17.83 18.39 -7.81
N PHE A 96 -16.82 17.52 -7.81
CA PHE A 96 -16.25 16.92 -6.60
C PHE A 96 -14.74 17.08 -6.58
N TYR A 97 -14.17 17.19 -5.39
CA TYR A 97 -12.72 17.25 -5.17
C TYR A 97 -12.22 15.96 -4.54
N ALA A 98 -10.95 15.65 -4.76
CA ALA A 98 -10.24 14.67 -3.96
C ALA A 98 -8.84 15.16 -3.59
N LEU A 99 -8.41 14.79 -2.39
CA LEU A 99 -7.06 14.97 -1.88
C LEU A 99 -6.48 13.59 -1.61
N ASP A 100 -5.36 13.27 -2.22
CA ASP A 100 -4.65 12.01 -2.01
C ASP A 100 -3.28 12.28 -1.39
N LEU A 101 -3.16 11.94 -0.10
CA LEU A 101 -1.94 12.05 0.68
C LEU A 101 -1.38 10.64 0.95
N GLY A 102 -0.46 10.23 0.09
CA GLY A 102 0.06 8.86 0.07
C GLY A 102 1.54 8.69 0.45
N GLY A 103 2.32 9.78 0.51
CA GLY A 103 3.77 9.76 0.76
C GLY A 103 4.38 11.17 0.65
N THR A 104 5.60 11.29 0.13
CA THR A 104 6.34 12.57 -0.05
C THR A 104 5.70 13.54 -1.04
N ASN A 105 4.71 13.08 -1.79
CA ASN A 105 3.87 13.90 -2.64
C ASN A 105 2.41 13.67 -2.29
N PHE A 106 1.60 14.71 -2.47
CA PHE A 106 0.15 14.58 -2.48
C PHE A 106 -0.42 15.08 -3.81
N ARG A 107 -1.65 14.68 -4.08
CA ARG A 107 -2.40 15.13 -5.26
C ARG A 107 -3.68 15.81 -4.82
N VAL A 108 -3.97 16.94 -5.43
CA VAL A 108 -5.30 17.55 -5.40
C VAL A 108 -5.91 17.40 -6.77
N LEU A 109 -7.17 16.99 -6.84
CA LEU A 109 -7.88 16.85 -8.10
C LEU A 109 -9.34 17.28 -7.96
N ARG A 110 -9.92 17.63 -9.11
CA ARG A 110 -11.36 17.88 -9.25
C ARG A 110 -11.89 17.10 -10.43
N VAL A 111 -13.13 16.63 -10.30
CA VAL A 111 -13.83 15.87 -11.32
C VAL A 111 -15.21 16.46 -11.52
N GLN A 112 -15.59 16.66 -12.78
CA GLN A 112 -16.95 17.01 -13.16
C GLN A 112 -17.67 15.73 -13.62
N LEU A 113 -18.72 15.34 -12.89
CA LEU A 113 -19.54 14.16 -13.22
C LEU A 113 -20.81 14.57 -13.95
N GLY A 114 -21.17 13.81 -14.99
CA GLY A 114 -22.35 14.01 -15.85
C GLY A 114 -23.43 12.93 -15.74
N GLY A 115 -23.30 11.99 -14.80
CA GLY A 115 -24.21 10.87 -14.63
C GLY A 115 -23.93 9.73 -15.61
N LYS A 116 -24.90 8.80 -15.78
CA LYS A 116 -24.62 7.48 -16.38
C LYS A 116 -24.22 7.51 -17.84
N GLU A 117 -24.67 8.52 -18.59
CA GLU A 117 -24.38 8.67 -20.02
C GLU A 117 -23.02 9.33 -20.25
N GLU A 118 -22.79 10.50 -19.65
CA GLU A 118 -21.55 11.29 -19.86
C GLU A 118 -20.39 10.83 -18.98
N ARG A 119 -20.69 10.17 -17.85
CA ARG A 119 -19.73 9.70 -16.87
C ARG A 119 -18.84 10.84 -16.35
N VAL A 120 -17.53 10.76 -16.58
CA VAL A 120 -16.58 11.82 -16.23
C VAL A 120 -16.49 12.80 -17.40
N ILE A 121 -17.00 14.01 -17.21
CA ILE A 121 -16.97 15.09 -18.22
C ILE A 121 -15.58 15.70 -18.32
N ASP A 122 -14.95 15.96 -17.16
CA ASP A 122 -13.63 16.57 -17.10
C ASP A 122 -12.90 16.19 -15.80
N THR A 123 -11.57 16.19 -15.83
CA THR A 123 -10.72 15.92 -14.67
C THR A 123 -9.46 16.76 -14.76
N GLU A 124 -9.15 17.43 -13.66
CA GLU A 124 -7.88 18.15 -13.49
C GLU A 124 -7.23 17.76 -12.17
N PHE A 125 -5.91 17.68 -12.17
CA PHE A 125 -5.14 17.41 -10.96
C PHE A 125 -3.83 18.19 -10.93
N GLU A 126 -3.35 18.46 -9.72
CA GLU A 126 -2.00 18.93 -9.44
C GLU A 126 -1.33 17.99 -8.45
N GLN A 127 -0.11 17.58 -8.78
CA GLN A 127 0.76 16.89 -7.85
C GLN A 127 1.67 17.91 -7.17
N VAL A 128 1.78 17.82 -5.85
CA VAL A 128 2.55 18.73 -5.02
C VAL A 128 3.52 17.93 -4.17
N SER A 129 4.79 18.25 -4.27
CA SER A 129 5.82 17.71 -3.37
C SER A 129 5.73 18.39 -2.01
N ILE A 130 5.81 17.59 -0.95
CA ILE A 130 5.81 18.07 0.43
C ILE A 130 7.25 18.43 0.77
N PRO A 131 7.53 19.68 1.19
CA PRO A 131 8.81 20.06 1.75
C PRO A 131 9.21 19.11 2.88
N GLU A 132 10.45 18.63 2.85
CA GLU A 132 10.93 17.61 3.79
C GLU A 132 10.77 18.07 5.25
N GLU A 133 10.93 19.36 5.51
CA GLU A 133 10.77 19.94 6.85
C GLU A 133 9.35 19.73 7.41
N LEU A 134 8.33 19.73 6.55
CA LEU A 134 6.94 19.51 6.94
C LEU A 134 6.63 18.04 7.25
N MET A 135 7.47 17.11 6.81
CA MET A 135 7.33 15.70 7.17
C MET A 135 7.75 15.42 8.63
N PHE A 136 8.50 16.35 9.23
CA PHE A 136 8.98 16.29 10.61
C PHE A 136 8.47 17.46 11.48
N GLY A 137 7.63 18.32 10.92
CA GLY A 137 7.07 19.49 11.57
C GLY A 137 5.90 19.18 12.51
N THR A 138 5.00 20.14 12.63
CA THR A 138 3.77 20.02 13.41
C THR A 138 2.57 19.67 12.52
N SER A 139 1.54 19.10 13.15
CA SER A 139 0.27 18.81 12.46
C SER A 139 -0.30 20.06 11.79
N GLU A 140 -0.25 21.20 12.45
CA GLU A 140 -0.78 22.47 11.93
C GLU A 140 -0.01 22.91 10.67
N GLU A 141 1.32 22.89 10.69
CA GLU A 141 2.14 23.27 9.53
C GLU A 141 1.89 22.40 8.30
N LEU A 142 1.79 21.06 8.48
CA LEU A 142 1.52 20.15 7.37
C LEU A 142 0.12 20.39 6.77
N PHE A 143 -0.92 20.43 7.61
CA PHE A 143 -2.29 20.57 7.12
C PHE A 143 -2.56 21.98 6.56
N ASP A 144 -1.93 23.03 7.11
CA ASP A 144 -2.00 24.39 6.56
C ASP A 144 -1.33 24.49 5.19
N PHE A 145 -0.18 23.83 5.01
CA PHE A 145 0.45 23.73 3.70
C PHE A 145 -0.49 23.06 2.69
N ILE A 146 -1.08 21.91 3.04
CA ILE A 146 -2.04 21.19 2.18
C ILE A 146 -3.24 22.08 1.85
N ALA A 147 -3.86 22.71 2.86
CA ALA A 147 -5.01 23.58 2.68
C ALA A 147 -4.69 24.79 1.78
N SER A 148 -3.51 25.40 1.93
CA SER A 148 -3.08 26.52 1.07
C SER A 148 -2.95 26.10 -0.40
N ARG A 149 -2.43 24.89 -0.67
CA ARG A 149 -2.31 24.34 -2.03
C ARG A 149 -3.68 24.01 -2.61
N LEU A 150 -4.58 23.50 -1.79
CA LEU A 150 -5.96 23.24 -2.16
C LEU A 150 -6.71 24.54 -2.49
N ALA A 151 -6.55 25.59 -1.69
CA ALA A 151 -7.15 26.91 -1.95
C ALA A 151 -6.69 27.47 -3.31
N ARG A 152 -5.38 27.44 -3.60
CA ARG A 152 -4.83 27.86 -4.90
C ARG A 152 -5.33 27.02 -6.07
N PHE A 153 -5.61 25.74 -5.85
CA PHE A 153 -6.19 24.87 -6.89
C PHE A 153 -7.66 25.21 -7.14
N VAL A 154 -8.40 25.58 -6.09
CA VAL A 154 -9.80 26.03 -6.19
C VAL A 154 -9.92 27.39 -6.88
N GLU A 155 -8.98 28.31 -6.70
CA GLU A 155 -8.94 29.60 -7.42
C GLU A 155 -8.86 29.44 -8.94
N LYS A 156 -8.34 28.30 -9.42
CA LYS A 156 -8.27 27.97 -10.86
C LYS A 156 -9.57 27.35 -11.39
N GLU A 157 -10.63 27.28 -10.59
CA GLU A 157 -11.92 26.75 -11.03
C GLU A 157 -12.51 27.62 -12.16
N GLY A 158 -13.02 26.95 -13.20
CA GLY A 158 -13.64 27.60 -14.34
C GLY A 158 -13.90 26.61 -15.47
N GLY A 159 -14.44 27.12 -16.59
CA GLY A 159 -14.70 26.30 -17.77
C GLY A 159 -15.76 25.21 -17.52
N ARG A 160 -15.37 23.94 -17.70
CA ARG A 160 -16.27 22.78 -17.56
C ARG A 160 -16.51 22.34 -16.11
N PHE A 161 -15.84 22.95 -15.15
CA PHE A 161 -16.06 22.69 -13.72
C PHE A 161 -17.09 23.69 -13.18
N CYS A 162 -18.25 23.19 -12.78
CA CYS A 162 -19.36 24.04 -12.32
C CYS A 162 -19.82 23.60 -10.93
N LEU A 163 -19.53 24.43 -9.93
CA LEU A 163 -20.15 24.31 -8.61
C LEU A 163 -21.57 24.91 -8.64
N PRO A 164 -22.62 24.14 -8.31
CA PRO A 164 -23.97 24.68 -8.22
C PRO A 164 -24.06 25.79 -7.17
N HIS A 165 -24.84 26.84 -7.46
CA HIS A 165 -25.01 27.96 -6.55
C HIS A 165 -25.55 27.50 -5.18
N GLY A 166 -24.97 28.02 -4.10
CA GLY A 166 -25.35 27.66 -2.73
C GLY A 166 -24.86 26.30 -2.24
N ARG A 167 -24.09 25.53 -3.04
CA ARG A 167 -23.43 24.31 -2.56
C ARG A 167 -22.02 24.60 -2.03
N LYS A 168 -21.70 23.99 -0.90
CA LYS A 168 -20.33 23.90 -0.37
C LYS A 168 -19.55 22.86 -1.18
N ARG A 169 -18.26 23.11 -1.44
CA ARG A 169 -17.41 22.11 -2.10
C ARG A 169 -17.22 20.90 -1.19
N GLU A 170 -17.23 19.71 -1.77
CA GLU A 170 -17.03 18.45 -1.05
C GLU A 170 -15.74 17.81 -1.53
N ILE A 171 -14.89 17.40 -0.59
CA ILE A 171 -13.64 16.71 -0.87
C ILE A 171 -13.64 15.31 -0.27
N GLY A 172 -13.22 14.33 -1.06
CA GLY A 172 -12.80 13.01 -0.57
C GLY A 172 -11.33 13.08 -0.16
N PHE A 173 -11.03 12.72 1.07
CA PHE A 173 -9.67 12.72 1.61
C PHE A 173 -9.13 11.28 1.63
N THR A 174 -8.34 10.94 0.63
CA THR A 174 -7.56 9.71 0.62
C THR A 174 -6.30 9.89 1.49
N PHE A 175 -6.24 9.14 2.59
CA PHE A 175 -5.17 9.25 3.57
C PHE A 175 -4.55 7.87 3.81
N SER A 176 -3.45 7.60 3.11
CA SER A 176 -2.84 6.25 3.07
C SER A 176 -1.83 6.04 4.21
N PHE A 177 -2.26 6.30 5.44
CA PHE A 177 -1.55 5.97 6.67
C PHE A 177 -2.46 5.15 7.60
N PRO A 178 -1.88 4.41 8.57
CA PRO A 178 -2.68 3.66 9.53
C PRO A 178 -3.65 4.54 10.31
N VAL A 179 -4.95 4.38 10.03
CA VAL A 179 -6.04 5.13 10.68
C VAL A 179 -7.04 4.17 11.31
N LYS A 180 -7.48 4.49 12.52
CA LYS A 180 -8.69 3.92 13.11
C LYS A 180 -9.87 4.77 12.67
N GLN A 181 -10.52 4.36 11.58
CA GLN A 181 -11.67 5.08 11.04
C GLN A 181 -12.87 4.93 12.00
N THR A 182 -13.59 6.02 12.27
CA THR A 182 -14.71 6.06 13.24
C THR A 182 -16.04 6.38 12.60
N SER A 183 -16.04 7.05 11.44
CA SER A 183 -17.17 7.25 10.55
C SER A 183 -16.67 7.39 9.10
N ILE A 184 -17.58 7.60 8.15
CA ILE A 184 -17.19 7.88 6.75
C ILE A 184 -16.29 9.12 6.65
N ASP A 185 -16.44 10.08 7.55
CA ASP A 185 -15.81 11.40 7.55
C ASP A 185 -15.02 11.70 8.83
N SER A 186 -14.55 10.67 9.55
CA SER A 186 -13.65 10.83 10.71
C SER A 186 -12.72 9.63 10.87
N GLY A 187 -11.50 9.89 11.31
CA GLY A 187 -10.56 8.82 11.59
C GLY A 187 -9.32 9.25 12.35
N ILE A 188 -8.97 8.47 13.35
CA ILE A 188 -7.86 8.76 14.25
C ILE A 188 -6.57 8.18 13.70
N LEU A 189 -5.55 9.01 13.47
CA LEU A 189 -4.22 8.53 13.09
C LEU A 189 -3.64 7.65 14.20
N ILE A 190 -3.25 6.43 13.86
CA ILE A 190 -2.62 5.47 14.78
C ILE A 190 -1.12 5.78 14.89
N LYS A 191 -0.41 5.75 13.77
CA LYS A 191 1.03 6.04 13.68
C LYS A 191 1.37 6.58 12.30
N TRP A 192 2.33 7.50 12.25
CA TRP A 192 2.95 7.88 10.98
C TRP A 192 3.84 6.76 10.45
N THR A 193 3.94 6.69 9.13
CA THR A 193 4.77 5.73 8.38
C THR A 193 5.40 6.46 7.18
N LYS A 194 6.10 5.75 6.29
CA LYS A 194 6.60 6.31 5.01
C LYS A 194 7.48 7.56 5.18
N GLY A 195 8.29 7.58 6.23
CA GLY A 195 9.22 8.69 6.53
C GLY A 195 8.58 9.91 7.21
N PHE A 196 7.28 9.89 7.53
CA PHE A 196 6.65 10.96 8.31
C PHE A 196 6.89 10.77 9.81
N ALA A 197 7.13 11.89 10.50
CA ALA A 197 7.19 11.97 11.96
C ALA A 197 6.59 13.29 12.45
N VAL A 198 5.40 13.63 11.96
CA VAL A 198 4.73 14.90 12.27
C VAL A 198 4.19 14.89 13.69
N SER A 199 4.60 15.90 14.46
CA SER A 199 4.25 16.04 15.87
C SER A 199 2.81 16.51 16.08
N GLY A 200 2.15 15.95 17.09
CA GLY A 200 0.83 16.39 17.51
C GLY A 200 -0.36 15.91 16.65
N THR A 201 -0.15 15.00 15.68
CA THR A 201 -1.25 14.38 14.89
C THR A 201 -1.67 13.00 15.42
N ALA A 202 -0.74 12.22 15.99
CA ALA A 202 -1.05 10.88 16.49
C ALA A 202 -2.13 10.94 17.59
N GLY A 203 -3.18 10.12 17.46
CA GLY A 203 -4.34 10.15 18.35
C GLY A 203 -5.36 11.25 18.06
N LYS A 204 -5.17 12.08 17.03
CA LYS A 204 -6.16 13.06 16.56
C LYS A 204 -6.91 12.59 15.33
N ASP A 205 -8.09 13.15 15.14
CA ASP A 205 -8.88 12.98 13.91
C ASP A 205 -8.26 13.80 12.77
N VAL A 206 -7.76 13.11 11.74
CA VAL A 206 -7.10 13.75 10.59
C VAL A 206 -8.07 14.56 9.74
N VAL A 207 -9.36 14.23 9.76
CA VAL A 207 -10.40 14.98 9.05
C VAL A 207 -10.64 16.32 9.75
N ALA A 208 -10.69 16.32 11.09
CA ALA A 208 -10.78 17.54 11.86
C ALA A 208 -9.59 18.46 11.59
N CYS A 209 -8.35 17.91 11.60
CA CYS A 209 -7.15 18.68 11.28
C CYS A 209 -7.21 19.35 9.90
N LEU A 210 -7.69 18.64 8.87
CA LEU A 210 -7.82 19.20 7.52
C LEU A 210 -8.95 20.24 7.44
N ASN A 211 -10.10 19.99 8.07
CA ASN A 211 -11.21 20.96 8.10
C ASN A 211 -10.80 22.27 8.80
N GLU A 212 -10.12 22.19 9.94
CA GLU A 212 -9.60 23.37 10.65
C GLU A 212 -8.59 24.15 9.79
N ALA A 213 -7.69 23.45 9.08
CA ALA A 213 -6.76 24.09 8.15
C ALA A 213 -7.47 24.76 6.98
N MET A 214 -8.51 24.14 6.41
CA MET A 214 -9.33 24.76 5.37
C MET A 214 -10.07 26.00 5.88
N GLU A 215 -10.57 25.98 7.13
CA GLU A 215 -11.20 27.15 7.76
C GLU A 215 -10.21 28.31 7.95
N ARG A 216 -8.98 28.04 8.40
CA ARG A 216 -7.91 29.07 8.49
C ARG A 216 -7.56 29.70 7.14
N GLN A 217 -7.74 28.95 6.05
CA GLN A 217 -7.54 29.44 4.67
C GLN A 217 -8.82 30.07 4.05
N GLU A 218 -9.89 30.23 4.83
CA GLU A 218 -11.20 30.72 4.38
C GLU A 218 -11.79 29.92 3.21
N LEU A 219 -11.41 28.64 3.09
CA LEU A 219 -11.82 27.79 1.99
C LEU A 219 -13.21 27.19 2.28
N ASN A 220 -14.22 27.58 1.49
CA ASN A 220 -15.58 27.05 1.60
C ASN A 220 -15.70 25.61 1.05
N MET A 221 -15.12 24.66 1.78
CA MET A 221 -15.06 23.23 1.48
C MET A 221 -15.24 22.39 2.75
N ARG A 222 -15.74 21.16 2.61
CA ARG A 222 -15.82 20.19 3.70
C ARG A 222 -15.29 18.84 3.25
N VAL A 223 -14.59 18.14 4.14
CA VAL A 223 -14.31 16.72 3.93
C VAL A 223 -15.63 15.95 4.05
N SER A 224 -15.96 15.18 3.01
CA SER A 224 -17.19 14.39 2.92
C SER A 224 -16.94 12.90 3.13
N ALA A 225 -15.71 12.44 2.91
CA ALA A 225 -15.28 11.09 3.17
C ALA A 225 -13.77 11.05 3.43
N LEU A 226 -13.36 10.30 4.45
CA LEU A 226 -12.01 9.79 4.66
C LEU A 226 -11.93 8.40 4.04
N VAL A 227 -10.94 8.17 3.20
CA VAL A 227 -10.88 6.97 2.35
C VAL A 227 -9.47 6.39 2.38
N ASN A 228 -9.35 5.07 2.49
CA ASN A 228 -8.11 4.38 2.17
C ASN A 228 -7.95 4.29 0.63
N ASP A 229 -6.75 4.41 0.09
CA ASP A 229 -6.47 4.35 -1.36
C ASP A 229 -7.06 3.13 -2.08
N THR A 230 -7.01 1.96 -1.46
CA THR A 230 -7.56 0.71 -2.01
C THR A 230 -9.08 0.74 -2.02
N VAL A 231 -9.70 1.33 -0.99
CA VAL A 231 -11.16 1.59 -0.96
C VAL A 231 -11.58 2.58 -2.05
N GLY A 232 -10.80 3.64 -2.24
CA GLY A 232 -11.01 4.62 -3.31
C GLY A 232 -10.88 3.99 -4.70
N THR A 233 -9.94 3.05 -4.86
CA THR A 233 -9.76 2.27 -6.08
C THR A 233 -11.01 1.42 -6.39
N LEU A 234 -11.56 0.72 -5.39
CA LEU A 234 -12.80 -0.05 -5.57
C LEU A 234 -13.99 0.85 -5.87
N ALA A 235 -14.14 1.97 -5.16
CA ALA A 235 -15.22 2.92 -5.42
C ALA A 235 -15.14 3.51 -6.84
N GLY A 236 -13.92 3.86 -7.30
CA GLY A 236 -13.67 4.31 -8.67
C GLY A 236 -13.99 3.24 -9.71
N ALA A 237 -13.59 1.99 -9.50
CA ALA A 237 -13.95 0.89 -10.39
C ALA A 237 -15.47 0.66 -10.41
N ARG A 238 -16.12 0.69 -9.25
CA ARG A 238 -17.56 0.46 -9.07
C ARG A 238 -18.43 1.54 -9.71
N TYR A 239 -17.90 2.76 -9.83
CA TYR A 239 -18.54 3.82 -10.61
C TYR A 239 -18.72 3.40 -12.08
N TRP A 240 -17.75 2.71 -12.67
CA TRP A 240 -17.78 2.30 -14.08
C TRP A 240 -18.43 0.94 -14.30
N ASP A 241 -18.21 0.00 -13.38
CA ASP A 241 -18.61 -1.40 -13.51
C ASP A 241 -19.37 -1.85 -12.26
N ASP A 242 -20.63 -2.26 -12.44
CA ASP A 242 -21.49 -2.71 -11.35
C ASP A 242 -21.03 -4.04 -10.72
N ASP A 243 -20.18 -4.80 -11.40
CA ASP A 243 -19.68 -6.11 -10.95
C ASP A 243 -18.33 -6.01 -10.20
N ALA A 244 -17.75 -4.81 -10.06
CA ALA A 244 -16.54 -4.60 -9.29
C ALA A 244 -16.78 -4.86 -7.79
N MET A 245 -16.24 -5.96 -7.26
CA MET A 245 -16.45 -6.40 -5.87
C MET A 245 -15.17 -6.42 -5.03
N VAL A 246 -14.00 -6.37 -5.68
CA VAL A 246 -12.69 -6.44 -5.03
C VAL A 246 -11.76 -5.45 -5.73
N ALA A 247 -10.94 -4.74 -4.95
CA ALA A 247 -9.79 -4.01 -5.47
C ALA A 247 -8.52 -4.51 -4.79
N VAL A 248 -7.45 -4.57 -5.57
CA VAL A 248 -6.14 -5.01 -5.13
C VAL A 248 -5.10 -4.00 -5.60
N ILE A 249 -4.24 -3.58 -4.68
CA ILE A 249 -3.06 -2.76 -4.97
C ILE A 249 -1.83 -3.67 -4.91
N LEU A 250 -1.06 -3.68 -6.00
CA LEU A 250 0.24 -4.32 -6.11
C LEU A 250 1.23 -3.27 -6.63
N GLY A 251 1.97 -2.65 -5.72
CA GLY A 251 2.97 -1.62 -6.03
C GLY A 251 4.12 -1.67 -5.03
N THR A 252 4.60 -0.49 -4.61
CA THR A 252 5.59 -0.36 -3.52
C THR A 252 5.12 -1.07 -2.24
N GLY A 253 3.82 -0.96 -1.95
CA GLY A 253 3.14 -1.79 -0.94
C GLY A 253 2.03 -2.61 -1.57
N THR A 254 1.31 -3.36 -0.74
CA THR A 254 0.14 -4.13 -1.18
C THR A 254 -1.02 -4.00 -0.21
N ASN A 255 -2.22 -3.94 -0.75
CA ASN A 255 -3.43 -4.01 0.05
C ASN A 255 -4.60 -4.55 -0.80
N ALA A 256 -5.68 -4.97 -0.15
CA ALA A 256 -6.93 -5.30 -0.80
C ALA A 256 -8.11 -4.74 -0.03
N CYS A 257 -9.19 -4.51 -0.76
CA CYS A 257 -10.49 -4.27 -0.15
C CYS A 257 -11.57 -4.97 -0.98
N TYR A 258 -12.69 -5.25 -0.35
CA TYR A 258 -13.81 -5.91 -1.03
C TYR A 258 -15.15 -5.50 -0.42
N VAL A 259 -16.21 -5.73 -1.17
CA VAL A 259 -17.58 -5.51 -0.74
C VAL A 259 -18.07 -6.72 0.06
N GLU A 260 -18.36 -6.52 1.34
CA GLU A 260 -18.89 -7.53 2.26
C GLU A 260 -20.34 -7.21 2.66
N ARG A 261 -21.11 -8.24 3.01
CA ARG A 261 -22.42 -8.08 3.62
C ARG A 261 -22.27 -7.75 5.10
N MET A 262 -23.01 -6.74 5.57
CA MET A 262 -22.95 -6.33 6.98
C MET A 262 -23.41 -7.43 7.95
N ASP A 263 -24.31 -8.32 7.51
CA ASP A 263 -24.75 -9.47 8.31
C ASP A 263 -23.68 -10.55 8.52
N ALA A 264 -22.60 -10.51 7.75
CA ALA A 264 -21.45 -11.39 7.85
C ALA A 264 -20.31 -10.81 8.72
N ILE A 265 -20.54 -9.68 9.41
CA ILE A 265 -19.53 -8.99 10.21
C ILE A 265 -19.96 -8.97 11.68
N PRO A 266 -19.62 -9.99 12.49
CA PRO A 266 -20.06 -10.07 13.88
C PRO A 266 -19.58 -8.92 14.77
N LYS A 267 -18.43 -8.30 14.46
CA LYS A 267 -17.90 -7.17 15.23
C LYS A 267 -18.65 -5.85 15.03
N LEU A 268 -19.60 -5.79 14.08
CA LEU A 268 -20.44 -4.61 13.92
C LEU A 268 -21.39 -4.46 15.11
N PRO A 269 -21.47 -3.25 15.72
CA PRO A 269 -22.29 -3.02 16.90
C PRO A 269 -23.80 -3.03 16.61
N ASP A 270 -24.22 -2.76 15.37
CA ASP A 270 -25.62 -2.70 14.97
C ASP A 270 -25.93 -3.71 13.85
N GLN A 271 -26.50 -4.85 14.24
CA GLN A 271 -26.91 -5.92 13.33
C GLN A 271 -28.29 -5.66 12.68
N THR A 272 -28.92 -4.50 12.89
CA THR A 272 -30.23 -4.18 12.27
C THR A 272 -30.12 -3.83 10.78
N LEU A 273 -28.91 -3.68 10.25
CA LEU A 273 -28.60 -3.36 8.85
C LEU A 273 -28.61 -4.58 7.91
N ASN A 274 -29.48 -5.56 8.20
CA ASN A 274 -29.61 -6.79 7.44
C ASN A 274 -29.76 -6.50 5.92
N SER A 275 -28.99 -7.20 5.08
CA SER A 275 -28.89 -7.04 3.62
C SER A 275 -28.09 -5.84 3.08
N ARG A 276 -27.56 -4.94 3.93
CA ARG A 276 -26.68 -3.86 3.45
C ARG A 276 -25.26 -4.37 3.19
N ARG A 277 -24.56 -3.69 2.29
CA ARG A 277 -23.16 -3.98 1.94
C ARG A 277 -22.26 -2.83 2.39
N THR A 278 -21.02 -3.14 2.70
CA THR A 278 -19.98 -2.17 3.04
C THR A 278 -18.65 -2.61 2.44
N ILE A 279 -17.71 -1.67 2.23
CA ILE A 279 -16.34 -2.05 1.86
C ILE A 279 -15.56 -2.40 3.13
N ILE A 280 -14.85 -3.53 3.10
CA ILE A 280 -13.85 -3.90 4.09
C ILE A 280 -12.47 -3.69 3.51
N ASN A 281 -11.66 -2.89 4.18
CA ASN A 281 -10.24 -2.79 3.92
C ASN A 281 -9.53 -3.89 4.71
N THR A 282 -8.86 -4.81 4.03
CA THR A 282 -8.29 -5.99 4.68
C THR A 282 -7.00 -5.68 5.43
N GLU A 283 -6.23 -4.66 4.98
CA GLU A 283 -4.85 -4.42 5.42
C GLU A 283 -4.01 -5.71 5.32
N TRP A 284 -4.12 -6.40 4.18
CA TRP A 284 -3.65 -7.80 4.06
C TRP A 284 -2.13 -7.98 4.08
N GLY A 285 -1.37 -6.88 4.05
CA GLY A 285 0.09 -6.95 4.07
C GLY A 285 0.61 -7.64 5.33
N ALA A 286 -0.14 -7.56 6.43
CA ALA A 286 0.17 -8.19 7.70
C ALA A 286 -0.05 -9.72 7.73
N PHE A 287 -0.69 -10.31 6.71
CA PHE A 287 -0.92 -11.75 6.67
C PHE A 287 0.40 -12.54 6.73
N SER A 288 0.41 -13.63 7.48
CA SER A 288 1.65 -14.39 7.74
C SER A 288 1.44 -15.92 7.69
N ASN A 289 0.19 -16.37 7.82
CA ASN A 289 -0.13 -17.78 8.04
C ASN A 289 0.00 -18.64 6.77
N GLY A 290 0.81 -19.69 6.83
CA GLY A 290 0.92 -20.67 5.74
C GLY A 290 1.74 -20.22 4.52
N LEU A 291 2.44 -19.08 4.61
CA LEU A 291 3.31 -18.59 3.54
C LEU A 291 4.57 -19.47 3.39
N PRO A 292 4.99 -19.81 2.15
CA PRO A 292 6.18 -20.61 1.89
C PRO A 292 7.46 -19.77 1.97
N LEU A 293 7.81 -19.32 3.19
CA LEU A 293 8.96 -18.45 3.43
C LEU A 293 10.29 -19.22 3.38
N THR A 294 11.26 -18.67 2.65
CA THR A 294 12.66 -19.11 2.59
C THR A 294 13.49 -18.50 3.72
N GLU A 295 14.76 -18.88 3.84
CA GLU A 295 15.69 -18.23 4.79
C GLU A 295 15.91 -16.76 4.43
N PHE A 296 15.94 -16.42 3.13
CA PHE A 296 16.14 -15.05 2.66
C PHE A 296 14.99 -14.12 3.06
N ASP A 297 13.75 -14.61 2.99
CA ASP A 297 12.59 -13.85 3.43
C ASP A 297 12.64 -13.55 4.93
N ARG A 298 13.10 -14.51 5.73
CA ARG A 298 13.26 -14.37 7.18
C ARG A 298 14.39 -13.42 7.54
N ASP A 299 15.51 -13.49 6.82
CA ASP A 299 16.65 -12.59 7.03
C ASP A 299 16.29 -11.15 6.64
N MET A 300 15.58 -10.97 5.52
CA MET A 300 15.04 -9.68 5.09
C MET A 300 14.07 -9.11 6.13
N ASP A 301 13.13 -9.92 6.62
CA ASP A 301 12.20 -9.50 7.68
C ASP A 301 12.95 -9.08 8.94
N ALA A 302 13.93 -9.87 9.40
CA ALA A 302 14.74 -9.58 10.57
C ALA A 302 15.56 -8.28 10.44
N ALA A 303 16.00 -7.93 9.21
CA ALA A 303 16.73 -6.71 8.91
C ALA A 303 15.84 -5.49 8.64
N SER A 304 14.53 -5.68 8.49
CA SER A 304 13.58 -4.61 8.17
C SER A 304 13.37 -3.63 9.33
N ILE A 305 12.76 -2.48 9.04
CA ILE A 305 12.36 -1.50 10.07
C ILE A 305 11.23 -2.00 10.98
N ASN A 306 10.52 -3.05 10.56
CA ASN A 306 9.38 -3.63 11.25
C ASN A 306 9.44 -5.17 11.24
N PRO A 307 10.42 -5.79 11.94
CA PRO A 307 10.56 -7.24 11.98
C PRO A 307 9.30 -7.93 12.53
N GLY A 308 8.86 -9.00 11.87
CA GLY A 308 7.65 -9.75 12.23
C GLY A 308 6.33 -9.09 11.79
N GLU A 309 6.35 -7.89 11.22
CA GLU A 309 5.17 -7.22 10.66
C GLU A 309 5.20 -7.23 9.12
N GLN A 310 4.03 -7.08 8.48
CA GLN A 310 3.90 -6.94 7.03
C GLN A 310 4.53 -8.09 6.21
N ILE A 311 4.45 -9.33 6.71
CA ILE A 311 5.11 -10.49 6.10
C ILE A 311 4.59 -10.76 4.68
N PHE A 312 3.28 -10.73 4.45
CA PHE A 312 2.73 -10.94 3.11
C PHE A 312 3.19 -9.85 2.14
N GLU A 313 3.17 -8.58 2.58
CA GLU A 313 3.68 -7.46 1.78
C GLU A 313 5.12 -7.67 1.35
N LYS A 314 6.01 -8.00 2.28
CA LYS A 314 7.42 -8.30 2.01
C LYS A 314 7.61 -9.41 0.97
N THR A 315 6.67 -10.34 0.84
CA THR A 315 6.75 -11.45 -0.13
C THR A 315 6.15 -11.15 -1.51
N ILE A 316 5.39 -10.05 -1.66
CA ILE A 316 4.68 -9.74 -2.93
C ILE A 316 4.85 -8.31 -3.43
N SER A 317 5.30 -7.38 -2.60
CA SER A 317 5.48 -5.97 -2.95
C SER A 317 6.71 -5.78 -3.83
N ALA A 318 6.66 -4.81 -4.73
CA ALA A 318 7.75 -4.60 -5.68
C ALA A 318 9.03 -4.04 -5.02
N ASP A 319 8.88 -3.23 -3.97
CA ASP A 319 10.00 -2.55 -3.32
C ASP A 319 10.84 -3.53 -2.49
N ASP A 320 10.17 -4.43 -1.75
CA ASP A 320 10.84 -5.43 -0.92
C ASP A 320 11.45 -6.57 -1.76
N LEU A 321 10.78 -6.98 -2.85
CA LEU A 321 11.25 -8.07 -3.71
C LEU A 321 12.39 -7.68 -4.66
N PHE A 322 12.41 -6.44 -5.15
CA PHE A 322 13.32 -6.04 -6.21
C PHE A 322 14.31 -4.95 -5.80
N GLY A 323 14.11 -4.27 -4.66
CA GLY A 323 14.91 -3.09 -4.29
C GLY A 323 15.00 -2.08 -5.44
N ASP A 324 16.20 -1.54 -5.71
CA ASP A 324 16.45 -0.63 -6.84
C ASP A 324 16.34 -1.30 -8.24
N ALA A 325 16.12 -2.61 -8.31
CA ALA A 325 16.14 -3.39 -9.54
C ALA A 325 14.74 -3.81 -10.02
N ILE A 326 13.71 -2.98 -9.81
CA ILE A 326 12.35 -3.24 -10.34
C ILE A 326 12.43 -3.45 -11.85
N PRO A 327 12.07 -4.64 -12.37
CA PRO A 327 12.08 -4.88 -13.80
C PRO A 327 11.09 -3.94 -14.51
N GLU A 328 11.52 -3.30 -15.60
CA GLU A 328 10.76 -2.31 -16.40
C GLU A 328 9.36 -2.81 -16.86
N LYS A 329 9.15 -4.13 -16.81
CA LYS A 329 7.87 -4.79 -17.12
C LYS A 329 6.81 -4.63 -16.03
N PHE A 330 7.21 -4.43 -14.76
CA PHE A 330 6.29 -4.19 -13.64
C PHE A 330 5.90 -2.71 -13.51
N SER A 331 6.55 -1.80 -14.24
CA SER A 331 6.22 -0.36 -14.25
C SER A 331 4.93 -0.03 -15.00
N LYS A 332 4.30 -1.02 -15.66
CA LYS A 332 3.02 -0.85 -16.36
C LYS A 332 1.89 -1.44 -15.51
N PRO A 333 0.82 -0.68 -15.20
CA PRO A 333 -0.35 -1.23 -14.52
C PRO A 333 -0.92 -2.41 -15.30
N PHE A 334 -1.02 -3.56 -14.66
CA PHE A 334 -1.70 -4.73 -15.23
C PHE A 334 -3.17 -4.70 -14.78
N ILE A 335 -4.07 -4.60 -15.75
CA ILE A 335 -5.50 -4.83 -15.51
C ILE A 335 -5.73 -6.32 -15.66
N LEU A 336 -6.01 -7.02 -14.56
CA LEU A 336 -6.57 -8.36 -14.61
C LEU A 336 -7.99 -8.23 -15.18
N ARG A 337 -8.17 -8.73 -16.41
CA ARG A 337 -9.50 -8.96 -17.00
C ARG A 337 -9.95 -10.37 -16.69
#